data_AF-A0AAE6IV39-F1
#
_entry.id   AF-A0AAE6IV39-F1
#
_cell.length_a   1.000
_cell.length_b   1.000
_cell.length_c   1.000
_cell.angle_alpha   90.00
_cell.angle_beta   90.00
_cell.angle_gamma   90.00
#
_symmetry.space_group_name_H-M   'P 1'
#
loop_
_entity.id
_entity.type
_entity.pdbx_description
1 polymer ?
#
loop_
_entity_poly.entity_id
_entity_poly.type
_entity_poly.pdbx_seq_one_letter_code
_entity_poly.pdbx_strand_id
1 'polypeptide(L)'
;MAKIKRATANKIEVKAKIFQWDFETSVAKIKPKVENWKALTVEIAEELYIAREYLNGQIGQRKDPTAADYIQFTWSDYCDAIGVSKRTASSWLSAFVPADRSDTGEAYLMSPEEKKELLAAEFDASEARVAQFMKTKKRPDGWTRADDTKVALREELKKMNEIKNLWQGKKKVKPTRDYFAELVEQSDDLKKYAFKNPEQNQIQLKVFDTIDTYLRSFTDIKDRLLAVQNLSVKLKEMTNYYTELDIQAAEAAAKEAERSGTK
;
A
#
# COMPACT_ATOMS: atom_id res chain seq x y z
N MET A 1 47.64 -2.47 25.41
CA MET A 1 47.67 -3.81 26.07
C MET A 1 46.60 -4.02 27.16
N ALA A 2 46.19 -3.01 27.94
CA ALA A 2 45.20 -3.19 29.04
C ALA A 2 43.78 -3.63 28.58
N LYS A 3 43.26 -3.07 27.47
CA LYS A 3 41.95 -3.45 26.91
C LYS A 3 41.88 -4.91 26.45
N ILE A 4 43.00 -5.44 25.92
CA ILE A 4 43.11 -6.82 25.45
C ILE A 4 43.10 -7.79 26.63
N LYS A 5 43.86 -7.51 27.70
CA LYS A 5 43.85 -8.32 28.92
C LYS A 5 42.46 -8.38 29.59
N ARG A 6 41.74 -7.25 29.64
CA ARG A 6 40.37 -7.19 30.20
C ARG A 6 39.35 -7.98 29.37
N ALA A 7 39.43 -7.90 28.03
CA ALA A 7 38.56 -8.66 27.15
C ALA A 7 38.78 -10.17 27.27
N THR A 8 40.04 -10.61 27.40
CA THR A 8 40.37 -12.02 27.59
C THR A 8 39.95 -12.55 28.97
N ALA A 9 40.13 -11.76 30.03
CA ALA A 9 39.66 -12.09 31.38
C ALA A 9 38.13 -12.25 31.42
N ASN A 10 37.38 -11.32 30.82
CA ASN A 10 35.92 -11.40 30.72
C ASN A 10 35.46 -12.66 29.95
N LYS A 11 36.18 -13.06 28.89
CA LYS A 11 35.87 -14.29 28.13
C LYS A 11 36.05 -15.55 28.97
N ILE A 12 37.09 -15.61 29.81
CA ILE A 12 37.35 -16.76 30.69
C ILE A 12 36.28 -16.83 31.79
N GLU A 13 35.90 -15.68 32.36
CA GLU A 13 34.84 -15.60 33.37
C GLU A 13 33.48 -16.07 32.83
N VAL A 14 33.10 -15.65 31.62
CA VAL A 14 31.85 -16.10 30.97
C VAL A 14 31.88 -17.59 30.70
N LYS A 15 33.00 -18.15 30.21
CA LYS A 15 33.13 -19.60 29.98
C LYS A 15 33.01 -20.41 31.27
N ALA A 16 33.60 -19.95 32.36
CA ALA A 16 33.47 -20.59 33.67
C ALA A 16 32.01 -20.55 34.17
N LYS A 17 31.32 -19.40 34.01
CA LYS A 17 29.90 -19.26 34.34
C LYS A 17 29.00 -20.17 33.51
N ILE A 18 29.30 -20.37 32.22
CA ILE A 18 28.57 -21.30 31.36
C ILE A 18 28.76 -22.75 31.83
N PHE A 19 30.00 -23.14 32.19
CA PHE A 19 30.28 -24.48 32.68
C PHE A 19 29.58 -24.80 34.01
N GLN A 20 29.40 -23.79 34.87
CA GLN A 20 28.68 -23.89 36.14
C GLN A 20 27.17 -23.60 36.03
N TRP A 21 26.67 -23.34 34.83
CA TRP A 21 25.27 -22.99 34.64
C TRP A 21 24.39 -24.23 34.79
N ASP A 22 23.39 -24.13 35.65
CA ASP A 22 22.40 -25.16 35.89
C ASP A 22 21.00 -24.65 35.52
N PHE A 23 20.21 -25.50 34.87
CA PHE A 23 18.91 -25.14 34.34
C PHE A 23 17.93 -24.78 35.45
N GLU A 24 17.80 -25.64 36.46
CA GLU A 24 16.82 -25.45 37.53
C GLU A 24 17.15 -24.23 38.38
N THR A 25 18.42 -24.05 38.73
CA THR A 25 18.92 -22.88 39.45
C THR A 25 18.70 -21.59 38.67
N SER A 26 18.94 -21.61 37.35
CA SER A 26 18.71 -20.45 36.49
C SER A 26 17.23 -20.13 36.36
N VAL A 27 16.36 -21.14 36.22
CA VAL A 27 14.90 -20.96 36.16
C VAL A 27 14.39 -20.38 37.48
N ALA A 28 14.78 -20.93 38.63
CA ALA A 28 14.40 -20.42 39.94
C ALA A 28 14.83 -18.94 40.14
N LYS A 29 15.98 -18.56 39.59
CA LYS A 29 16.49 -17.19 39.64
C LYS A 29 15.76 -16.21 38.70
N ILE A 30 15.41 -16.66 37.50
CA ILE A 30 14.91 -15.76 36.43
C ILE A 30 13.38 -15.73 36.37
N LYS A 31 12.69 -16.83 36.67
CA LYS A 31 11.22 -16.91 36.66
C LYS A 31 10.53 -15.77 37.42
N PRO A 32 10.85 -15.47 38.71
CA PRO A 32 10.20 -14.39 39.44
C PRO A 32 10.50 -13.01 38.83
N LYS A 33 11.67 -12.83 38.19
CA LYS A 33 12.01 -11.58 37.51
C LYS A 33 11.19 -11.39 36.24
N VAL A 34 10.94 -12.48 35.50
CA VAL A 34 10.09 -12.46 34.31
C VAL A 34 8.64 -12.21 34.69
N GLU A 35 8.14 -12.82 35.78
CA GLU A 35 6.79 -12.57 36.30
C GLU A 35 6.62 -11.11 36.73
N ASN A 36 7.58 -10.56 37.49
CA ASN A 36 7.57 -9.15 37.86
C ASN A 36 7.64 -8.23 36.62
N TRP A 37 8.47 -8.57 35.63
CA TRP A 37 8.56 -7.80 34.39
C TRP A 37 7.24 -7.82 33.60
N LYS A 38 6.53 -8.96 33.56
CA LYS A 38 5.21 -9.06 32.94
C LYS A 38 4.20 -8.16 33.65
N ALA A 39 4.13 -8.20 34.98
CA ALA A 39 3.26 -7.34 35.78
C ALA A 39 3.54 -5.85 35.52
N LEU A 40 4.81 -5.44 35.59
CA LEU A 40 5.23 -4.07 35.28
C LEU A 40 4.85 -3.65 33.85
N THR A 41 4.90 -4.56 32.88
CA THR A 41 4.53 -4.25 31.49
C THR A 41 3.02 -3.97 31.38
N VAL A 42 2.17 -4.69 32.13
CA VAL A 42 0.73 -4.42 32.20
C VAL A 42 0.47 -3.06 32.84
N GLU A 43 1.10 -2.77 33.98
CA GLU A 43 0.98 -1.47 34.68
C GLU A 43 1.39 -0.30 33.77
N ILE A 44 2.51 -0.45 33.05
CA ILE A 44 2.95 0.56 32.08
C ILE A 44 1.91 0.71 30.96
N ALA A 45 1.39 -0.39 30.42
CA ALA A 45 0.41 -0.34 29.34
C ALA A 45 -0.92 0.31 29.78
N GLU A 46 -1.33 0.10 31.03
CA GLU A 46 -2.49 0.73 31.64
C GLU A 46 -2.30 2.24 31.77
N GLU A 47 -1.18 2.70 32.31
CA GLU A 47 -0.87 4.13 32.41
C GLU A 47 -0.77 4.79 31.02
N LEU A 48 -0.17 4.09 30.05
CA LEU A 48 -0.12 4.54 28.65
C LEU A 48 -1.53 4.66 28.05
N TYR A 49 -2.45 3.75 28.39
CA TYR A 49 -3.82 3.78 27.92
C TYR A 49 -4.56 4.99 28.49
N ILE A 50 -4.50 5.19 29.81
CA ILE A 50 -5.13 6.33 30.50
C ILE A 50 -4.59 7.66 29.94
N ALA A 51 -3.26 7.79 29.83
CA ALA A 51 -2.64 8.99 29.28
C ALA A 51 -3.08 9.25 27.83
N ARG A 52 -3.19 8.21 27.01
CA ARG A 52 -3.65 8.34 25.62
C ARG A 52 -5.11 8.77 25.53
N GLU A 53 -6.00 8.17 26.32
CA GLU A 53 -7.42 8.53 26.34
C GLU A 53 -7.61 9.97 26.83
N TYR A 54 -6.92 10.35 27.91
CA TYR A 54 -6.96 11.72 28.42
C TYR A 54 -6.46 12.74 27.41
N LEU A 55 -5.27 12.53 26.83
CA LEU A 55 -4.64 13.50 25.91
C LEU A 55 -5.36 13.59 24.56
N ASN A 56 -5.96 12.50 24.07
CA ASN A 56 -6.78 12.56 22.85
C ASN A 56 -8.16 13.16 23.10
N GLY A 57 -8.66 13.09 24.33
CA GLY A 57 -9.93 13.71 24.73
C GLY A 57 -9.84 15.22 24.98
N GLN A 58 -8.65 15.82 24.92
CA GLN A 58 -8.47 17.25 25.12
C GLN A 58 -9.09 18.08 23.99
N ILE A 59 -9.75 19.16 24.36
CA ILE A 59 -10.31 20.13 23.42
C ILE A 59 -9.21 21.11 23.03
N GLY A 60 -8.76 21.03 21.79
CA GLY A 60 -7.79 21.94 21.21
C GLY A 60 -7.05 21.30 20.04
N GLN A 61 -6.27 22.06 19.28
CA GLN A 61 -5.43 21.52 18.19
C GLN A 61 -4.08 22.25 18.08
N ARG A 62 -3.87 23.35 18.82
CA ARG A 62 -2.75 24.26 18.58
C ARG A 62 -1.83 24.32 19.81
N LYS A 63 -0.51 24.33 19.58
CA LYS A 63 0.49 24.50 20.65
C LYS A 63 0.78 25.96 20.99
N ASP A 64 0.05 26.91 20.40
CA ASP A 64 0.19 28.33 20.66
C ASP A 64 -0.57 28.71 21.94
N PRO A 65 0.10 29.17 23.02
CA PRO A 65 -0.54 29.52 24.29
C PRO A 65 -1.60 30.62 24.19
N THR A 66 -1.60 31.39 23.09
CA THR A 66 -2.55 32.47 22.85
C THR A 66 -3.75 32.05 22.01
N ALA A 67 -3.73 30.83 21.45
CA ALA A 67 -4.83 30.31 20.65
C ALA A 67 -6.02 29.90 21.53
N ALA A 68 -7.24 30.13 21.03
CA ALA A 68 -8.47 29.72 21.71
C ALA A 68 -8.60 28.19 21.86
N ASP A 69 -7.89 27.41 21.04
CA ASP A 69 -7.85 25.95 21.00
C ASP A 69 -6.46 25.41 21.39
N TYR A 70 -5.85 26.03 22.40
CA TYR A 70 -4.53 25.67 22.92
C TYR A 70 -4.49 24.28 23.58
N ILE A 71 -3.47 23.49 23.25
CA ILE A 71 -3.10 22.24 23.90
C ILE A 71 -1.69 22.38 24.48
N GLN A 72 -1.57 22.15 25.78
CA GLN A 72 -0.30 22.19 26.50
C GLN A 72 0.56 20.96 26.26
N PHE A 73 -0.04 19.77 26.26
CA PHE A 73 0.66 18.50 26.09
C PHE A 73 -0.08 17.61 25.11
N THR A 74 0.64 17.03 24.17
CA THR A 74 0.09 16.03 23.24
C THR A 74 0.52 14.63 23.66
N TRP A 75 -0.17 13.62 23.14
CA TRP A 75 0.26 12.23 23.27
C TRP A 75 1.72 12.01 22.83
N SER A 76 2.19 12.75 21.81
CA SER A 76 3.59 12.67 21.37
C SER A 76 4.55 13.20 22.45
N ASP A 77 4.21 14.33 23.06
CA ASP A 77 5.05 14.95 24.11
C ASP A 77 5.17 14.02 25.32
N TYR A 78 4.08 13.34 25.68
CA TYR A 78 4.10 12.35 26.76
C TYR A 78 5.02 11.16 26.45
N CYS A 79 4.90 10.56 25.27
CA CYS A 79 5.78 9.50 24.80
C CYS A 79 7.26 9.90 24.85
N ASP A 80 7.58 11.11 24.37
CA ASP A 80 8.94 11.63 24.37
C ASP A 80 9.47 11.85 25.80
N ALA A 81 8.63 12.37 26.72
CA ALA A 81 8.99 12.61 28.11
C ALA A 81 9.34 11.32 28.88
N ILE A 82 8.65 10.21 28.60
CA ILE A 82 8.94 8.90 29.22
C ILE A 82 10.01 8.10 28.48
N GLY A 83 10.56 8.64 27.38
CA GLY A 83 11.63 8.01 26.60
C GLY A 83 11.17 6.81 25.74
N VAL A 84 9.89 6.73 25.39
CA VAL A 84 9.33 5.65 24.57
C VAL A 84 8.80 6.22 23.26
N SER A 85 9.24 5.68 22.13
CA SER A 85 8.71 6.15 20.84
C SER A 85 7.20 5.92 20.75
N LYS A 86 6.47 6.86 20.14
CA LYS A 86 5.02 6.72 19.88
C LYS A 86 4.66 5.39 19.20
N ARG A 87 5.53 4.90 18.30
CA ARG A 87 5.35 3.61 17.61
C ARG A 87 5.41 2.45 18.58
N THR A 88 6.39 2.44 19.48
CA THR A 88 6.54 1.42 20.52
C THR A 88 5.34 1.42 21.46
N ALA A 89 4.95 2.60 21.97
CA ALA A 89 3.78 2.74 22.84
C ALA A 89 2.49 2.26 22.16
N SER A 90 2.27 2.63 20.89
CA SER A 90 1.12 2.16 20.11
C SER A 90 1.13 0.65 19.89
N SER A 91 2.31 0.05 19.74
CA SER A 91 2.45 -1.41 19.62
C SER A 91 2.05 -2.11 20.92
N TRP A 92 2.46 -1.59 22.09
CA TRP A 92 2.05 -2.15 23.38
C TRP A 92 0.55 -2.01 23.59
N LEU A 93 0.00 -0.82 23.33
CA LEU A 93 -1.44 -0.58 23.43
C LEU A 93 -2.26 -1.43 22.45
N SER A 94 -1.71 -1.81 21.29
CA SER A 94 -2.40 -2.72 20.36
C SER A 94 -2.58 -4.14 20.90
N ALA A 95 -1.82 -4.51 21.94
CA ALA A 95 -1.91 -5.79 22.62
C ALA A 95 -2.61 -5.66 23.98
N PHE A 96 -2.90 -4.45 24.44
CA PHE A 96 -3.44 -4.21 25.77
C PHE A 96 -4.97 -4.21 25.75
N VAL A 97 -5.57 -4.91 26.70
CA VAL A 97 -7.01 -4.91 26.97
C VAL A 97 -7.21 -4.27 28.34
N PRO A 98 -7.89 -3.10 28.40
CA PRO A 98 -8.18 -2.45 29.66
C PRO A 98 -9.27 -3.19 30.44
N ALA A 99 -9.30 -3.01 31.76
CA ALA A 99 -10.21 -3.73 32.67
C ALA A 99 -11.69 -3.53 32.33
N ASP A 100 -12.09 -2.35 31.83
CA ASP A 100 -13.47 -2.04 31.42
C ASP A 100 -13.94 -2.80 30.18
N ARG A 101 -13.00 -3.35 29.40
CA ARG A 101 -13.26 -4.13 28.17
C ARG A 101 -12.90 -5.60 28.30
N SER A 102 -12.41 -6.01 29.46
CA SER A 102 -12.01 -7.39 29.74
C SER A 102 -13.18 -8.17 30.32
N ASP A 103 -13.38 -9.41 29.84
CA ASP A 103 -14.41 -10.31 30.39
C ASP A 103 -14.14 -10.70 31.85
N THR A 104 -12.87 -10.62 32.29
CA THR A 104 -12.45 -10.93 33.66
C THR A 104 -12.50 -9.72 34.60
N GLY A 105 -12.69 -8.50 34.06
CA GLY A 105 -12.60 -7.26 34.82
C GLY A 105 -11.19 -6.84 35.23
N GLU A 106 -10.15 -7.54 34.76
CA GLU A 106 -8.75 -7.21 34.99
C GLU A 106 -8.06 -6.78 33.68
N ALA A 107 -7.16 -5.81 33.77
CA ALA A 107 -6.36 -5.37 32.63
C ALA A 107 -5.27 -6.39 32.30
N TYR A 108 -5.07 -6.69 31.02
CA TYR A 108 -4.07 -7.67 30.60
C TYR A 108 -3.52 -7.39 29.20
N LEU A 109 -2.44 -8.10 28.84
CA LEU A 109 -1.90 -8.11 27.49
C LEU A 109 -2.35 -9.38 26.77
N MET A 110 -2.98 -9.22 25.61
CA MET A 110 -3.33 -10.30 24.70
C MET A 110 -2.10 -11.14 24.39
N SER A 111 -2.29 -12.46 24.44
CA SER A 111 -1.37 -13.42 23.91
C SER A 111 -1.22 -13.24 22.38
N PRO A 112 -0.13 -13.76 21.79
CA PRO A 112 0.04 -13.75 20.34
C PRO A 112 -1.09 -14.47 19.58
N GLU A 113 -1.70 -15.48 20.20
CA GLU A 113 -2.78 -16.27 19.62
C GLU A 113 -4.08 -15.45 19.59
N GLU A 114 -4.49 -14.87 20.71
CA GLU A 114 -5.67 -13.98 20.78
C GLU A 114 -5.54 -12.80 19.81
N LYS A 115 -4.33 -12.19 19.74
CA LYS A 115 -4.08 -11.10 18.79
C LYS A 115 -4.25 -11.56 17.34
N LYS A 116 -3.82 -12.77 17.01
CA LYS A 116 -3.95 -13.33 15.66
C LYS A 116 -5.42 -13.60 15.33
N GLU A 117 -6.19 -14.12 16.27
CA GLU A 117 -7.62 -14.37 16.10
C GLU A 117 -8.39 -13.07 15.91
N LEU A 118 -8.10 -12.03 16.71
CA LEU A 118 -8.71 -10.71 16.56
C LEU A 118 -8.40 -10.10 15.21
N LEU A 119 -7.15 -10.18 14.75
CA LEU A 119 -6.76 -9.69 13.42
C LEU A 119 -7.44 -10.45 12.28
N ALA A 120 -7.63 -11.77 12.43
CA ALA A 120 -8.35 -12.58 11.46
C ALA A 120 -9.84 -12.18 11.41
N ALA A 121 -10.47 -12.00 12.57
CA ALA A 121 -11.86 -11.56 12.67
C ALA A 121 -12.06 -10.16 12.05
N GLU A 122 -11.16 -9.21 12.32
CA GLU A 122 -11.22 -7.87 11.71
C GLU A 122 -10.98 -7.93 10.20
N PHE A 123 -10.10 -8.83 9.74
CA PHE A 123 -9.90 -9.06 8.32
C PHE A 123 -11.20 -9.55 7.65
N ASP A 124 -11.84 -10.58 8.21
CA ASP A 124 -13.08 -11.14 7.69
C ASP A 124 -14.23 -10.11 7.72
N ALA A 125 -14.32 -9.31 8.79
CA ALA A 125 -15.30 -8.23 8.91
C ALA A 125 -15.06 -7.15 7.84
N SER A 126 -13.82 -6.72 7.64
CA SER A 126 -13.43 -5.78 6.57
C SER A 126 -13.77 -6.33 5.19
N GLU A 127 -13.50 -7.60 4.94
CA GLU A 127 -13.83 -8.27 3.68
C GLU A 127 -15.33 -8.31 3.42
N ALA A 128 -16.14 -8.62 4.44
CA ALA A 128 -17.60 -8.58 4.35
C ALA A 128 -18.12 -7.17 4.04
N ARG A 129 -17.58 -6.14 4.72
CA ARG A 129 -17.93 -4.73 4.46
C ARG A 129 -17.61 -4.33 3.02
N VAL A 130 -16.40 -4.63 2.54
CA VAL A 130 -15.95 -4.34 1.18
C VAL A 130 -16.81 -5.08 0.15
N ALA A 131 -17.13 -6.35 0.37
CA ALA A 131 -18.00 -7.12 -0.53
C ALA A 131 -19.42 -6.53 -0.61
N GLN A 132 -19.99 -6.12 0.52
CA GLN A 132 -21.28 -5.43 0.57
C GLN A 132 -21.24 -4.11 -0.20
N PHE A 133 -20.18 -3.30 -0.03
CA PHE A 133 -19.98 -2.08 -0.80
C PHE A 133 -19.89 -2.37 -2.30
N MET A 134 -19.16 -3.39 -2.71
CA MET A 134 -19.03 -3.74 -4.13
C MET A 134 -20.37 -4.16 -4.76
N LYS A 135 -21.26 -4.78 -3.99
CA LYS A 135 -22.61 -5.18 -4.44
C LYS A 135 -23.61 -4.03 -4.43
N THR A 136 -23.62 -3.21 -3.38
CA THR A 136 -24.69 -2.23 -3.11
C THR A 136 -24.29 -0.79 -3.44
N LYS A 137 -22.99 -0.52 -3.62
CA LYS A 137 -22.38 0.81 -3.74
C LYS A 137 -22.70 1.76 -2.58
N LYS A 138 -23.12 1.21 -1.43
CA LYS A 138 -23.36 1.94 -0.18
C LYS A 138 -22.37 1.47 0.87
N ARG A 139 -21.82 2.43 1.62
CA ARG A 139 -20.91 2.13 2.73
C ARG A 139 -21.71 1.53 3.89
N PRO A 140 -21.41 0.29 4.32
CA PRO A 140 -22.03 -0.30 5.50
C PRO A 140 -21.53 0.35 6.79
N ASP A 141 -22.18 0.02 7.90
CA ASP A 141 -21.77 0.48 9.22
C ASP A 141 -20.37 -0.05 9.59
N GLY A 142 -19.62 0.75 10.36
CA GLY A 142 -18.23 0.46 10.69
C GLY A 142 -17.24 0.58 9.51
N TRP A 143 -17.60 1.28 8.43
CA TRP A 143 -16.71 1.53 7.29
C TRP A 143 -15.48 2.34 7.68
N THR A 144 -14.31 1.86 7.29
CA THR A 144 -13.03 2.50 7.61
C THR A 144 -12.29 3.02 6.38
N ARG A 145 -11.30 3.89 6.59
CA ARG A 145 -10.38 4.34 5.52
C ARG A 145 -9.55 3.20 4.91
N ALA A 146 -9.29 2.15 5.69
CA ALA A 146 -8.62 0.96 5.19
C ALA A 146 -9.50 0.23 4.15
N ASP A 147 -10.81 0.20 4.38
CA ASP A 147 -11.78 -0.38 3.44
C ASP A 147 -11.83 0.42 2.12
N ASP A 148 -11.79 1.76 2.16
CA ASP A 148 -11.68 2.61 0.95
C ASP A 148 -10.43 2.26 0.13
N THR A 149 -9.29 2.07 0.80
CA THR A 149 -8.02 1.71 0.13
C THR A 149 -8.12 0.35 -0.56
N LYS A 150 -8.74 -0.63 0.11
CA LYS A 150 -8.98 -1.96 -0.47
C LYS A 150 -9.89 -1.91 -1.70
N VAL A 151 -10.95 -1.10 -1.66
CA VAL A 151 -11.84 -0.90 -2.81
C VAL A 151 -11.07 -0.31 -3.99
N ALA A 152 -10.32 0.77 -3.78
CA ALA A 152 -9.55 1.42 -4.83
C ALA A 152 -8.61 0.44 -5.54
N LEU A 153 -7.88 -0.36 -4.75
CA LEU A 153 -6.99 -1.39 -5.29
C LEU A 153 -7.75 -2.44 -6.12
N ARG A 154 -8.92 -2.89 -5.67
CA ARG A 154 -9.74 -3.86 -6.43
C ARG A 154 -10.26 -3.27 -7.72
N GLU A 155 -10.67 -2.01 -7.72
CA GLU A 155 -11.12 -1.33 -8.92
C GLU A 155 -9.99 -1.13 -9.91
N GLU A 156 -8.78 -0.81 -9.45
CA GLU A 156 -7.58 -0.76 -10.29
C GLU A 156 -7.24 -2.14 -10.89
N LEU A 157 -7.23 -3.20 -10.07
CA LEU A 157 -7.01 -4.56 -10.55
C LEU A 157 -8.07 -4.98 -11.56
N LYS A 158 -9.33 -4.60 -11.35
CA LYS A 158 -10.41 -4.87 -12.29
C LYS A 158 -10.16 -4.14 -13.62
N LYS A 159 -9.83 -2.85 -13.60
CA LYS A 159 -9.47 -2.07 -14.79
C LYS A 159 -8.28 -2.70 -15.53
N MET A 160 -7.25 -3.09 -14.81
CA MET A 160 -6.06 -3.75 -15.38
C MET A 160 -6.41 -5.09 -16.05
N ASN A 161 -7.30 -5.88 -15.43
CA ASN A 161 -7.77 -7.14 -16.01
C ASN A 161 -8.69 -6.92 -17.22
N GLU A 162 -9.57 -5.93 -17.19
CA GLU A 162 -10.40 -5.54 -18.34
C GLU A 162 -9.53 -5.10 -19.52
N ILE A 163 -8.53 -4.24 -19.26
CA ILE A 163 -7.51 -3.85 -20.23
C ILE A 163 -6.84 -5.12 -20.78
N LYS A 164 -6.27 -5.97 -19.93
CA LYS A 164 -5.62 -7.22 -20.35
C LYS A 164 -6.51 -8.09 -21.23
N ASN A 165 -7.78 -8.27 -20.87
CA ASN A 165 -8.75 -9.06 -21.64
C ASN A 165 -9.08 -8.42 -23.00
N LEU A 166 -9.22 -7.09 -23.05
CA LEU A 166 -9.35 -6.35 -24.32
C LEU A 166 -8.15 -6.60 -25.23
N TRP A 167 -6.95 -6.74 -24.69
CA TRP A 167 -5.76 -7.02 -25.48
C TRP A 167 -5.63 -8.49 -25.90
N GLN A 168 -6.13 -9.43 -25.11
CA GLN A 168 -6.06 -10.87 -25.40
C GLN A 168 -7.20 -11.35 -26.31
N GLY A 169 -8.37 -10.70 -26.26
CA GLY A 169 -9.58 -11.11 -26.98
C GLY A 169 -9.79 -10.47 -28.35
N LYS A 170 -8.92 -9.56 -28.81
CA LYS A 170 -9.03 -8.99 -30.15
C LYS A 170 -8.87 -10.09 -31.19
N LYS A 171 -9.94 -10.35 -31.98
CA LYS A 171 -9.83 -11.12 -33.22
C LYS A 171 -8.63 -10.59 -33.99
N LYS A 172 -7.79 -11.51 -34.50
CA LYS A 172 -6.67 -11.17 -35.38
C LYS A 172 -7.24 -10.54 -36.66
N VAL A 173 -7.53 -9.25 -36.61
CA VAL A 173 -7.69 -8.43 -37.81
C VAL A 173 -6.31 -8.45 -38.45
N LYS A 174 -6.16 -9.19 -39.55
CA LYS A 174 -4.91 -9.26 -40.28
C LYS A 174 -4.82 -7.97 -41.08
N PRO A 175 -3.93 -7.04 -40.72
CA PRO A 175 -3.79 -5.81 -41.47
C PRO A 175 -3.38 -6.14 -42.90
N THR A 176 -3.97 -5.45 -43.87
CA THR A 176 -3.59 -5.63 -45.27
C THR A 176 -2.20 -5.04 -45.57
N ARG A 177 -1.77 -4.05 -44.78
CA ARG A 177 -0.51 -3.30 -44.92
C ARG A 177 0.07 -2.94 -43.54
N ASP A 178 1.32 -2.50 -43.52
CA ASP A 178 1.96 -1.99 -42.29
C ASP A 178 1.85 -0.46 -42.21
N TYR A 179 0.65 0.02 -41.88
CA TYR A 179 0.32 1.44 -41.79
C TYR A 179 1.23 2.20 -40.82
N PHE A 180 1.69 1.54 -39.75
CA PHE A 180 2.62 2.17 -38.81
C PHE A 180 3.96 2.51 -39.46
N ALA A 181 4.53 1.60 -40.26
CA ALA A 181 5.80 1.85 -40.94
C ALA A 181 5.66 2.97 -41.99
N GLU A 182 4.56 2.96 -42.77
CA GLU A 182 4.26 4.01 -43.75
C GLU A 182 4.15 5.39 -43.10
N LEU A 183 3.49 5.50 -41.94
CA LEU A 183 3.37 6.75 -41.20
C LEU A 183 4.72 7.26 -40.68
N VAL A 184 5.57 6.36 -40.18
CA VAL A 184 6.90 6.72 -39.67
C VAL A 184 7.80 7.22 -40.79
N GLU A 185 7.79 6.55 -41.96
CA GLU A 185 8.56 6.94 -43.14
C GLU A 185 8.13 8.31 -43.70
N GLN A 186 6.86 8.68 -43.56
CA GLN A 186 6.34 9.98 -43.99
C GLN A 186 6.55 11.10 -42.96
N SER A 187 6.99 10.78 -41.75
CA SER A 187 7.10 11.73 -40.65
C SER A 187 8.50 12.31 -40.49
N ASP A 188 8.80 13.38 -41.23
CA ASP A 188 10.12 14.05 -41.15
C ASP A 188 10.26 15.02 -39.96
N ASP A 189 9.19 15.41 -39.28
CA ASP A 189 9.25 16.49 -38.29
C ASP A 189 8.32 16.28 -37.07
N LEU A 190 8.94 16.06 -35.90
CA LEU A 190 8.27 15.86 -34.61
C LEU A 190 7.48 17.11 -34.14
N LYS A 191 7.65 18.27 -34.80
CA LYS A 191 6.99 19.53 -34.40
C LYS A 191 5.53 19.65 -34.81
N LYS A 192 4.97 18.68 -35.55
CA LYS A 192 3.62 18.75 -36.14
C LYS A 192 2.49 18.05 -35.37
N TYR A 193 2.73 17.50 -34.17
CA TYR A 193 1.73 16.67 -33.46
C TYR A 193 0.63 17.42 -32.72
N ALA A 194 0.34 18.69 -33.04
CA ALA A 194 -0.84 19.35 -32.49
C ALA A 194 -2.10 18.79 -33.14
N PHE A 195 -2.88 18.00 -32.39
CA PHE A 195 -4.25 17.65 -32.78
C PHE A 195 -5.12 18.91 -32.83
N LYS A 196 -6.10 18.91 -33.74
CA LYS A 196 -7.10 19.98 -33.83
C LYS A 196 -7.94 20.11 -32.56
N ASN A 197 -8.10 19.02 -31.80
CA ASN A 197 -8.82 19.00 -30.54
C ASN A 197 -7.86 19.25 -29.35
N PRO A 198 -8.05 20.34 -28.57
CA PRO A 198 -7.25 20.63 -27.39
C PRO A 198 -7.25 19.52 -26.32
N GLU A 199 -8.37 18.81 -26.13
CA GLU A 199 -8.47 17.72 -25.16
C GLU A 199 -7.59 16.53 -25.59
N GLN A 200 -7.55 16.22 -26.89
CA GLN A 200 -6.67 15.17 -27.42
C GLN A 200 -5.19 15.52 -27.24
N ASN A 201 -4.82 16.79 -27.38
CA ASN A 201 -3.46 17.26 -27.07
C ASN A 201 -3.12 17.08 -25.57
N GLN A 202 -4.04 17.43 -24.67
CA GLN A 202 -3.81 17.22 -23.23
C GLN A 202 -3.66 15.74 -22.88
N ILE A 203 -4.47 14.87 -23.48
CA ILE A 203 -4.36 13.42 -23.30
C ILE A 203 -3.02 12.92 -23.82
N GLN A 204 -2.58 13.38 -25.00
CA GLN A 204 -1.28 13.01 -25.58
C GLN A 204 -0.12 13.39 -24.66
N LEU A 205 -0.11 14.60 -24.11
CA LEU A 205 0.93 15.04 -23.18
C LEU A 205 0.97 14.16 -21.91
N LYS A 206 -0.18 13.82 -21.35
CA LYS A 206 -0.25 12.89 -20.20
C LYS A 206 0.31 11.51 -20.53
N VAL A 207 0.06 11.01 -21.74
CA VAL A 207 0.64 9.74 -22.21
C VAL A 207 2.16 9.85 -22.31
N PHE A 208 2.69 10.95 -22.86
CA PHE A 208 4.14 11.17 -22.93
C PHE A 208 4.79 11.22 -21.53
N ASP A 209 4.20 11.94 -20.58
CA ASP A 209 4.70 11.99 -19.19
C ASP A 209 4.69 10.61 -18.53
N THR A 210 3.64 9.82 -18.80
CA THR A 210 3.53 8.45 -18.27
C THR A 210 4.60 7.53 -18.87
N ILE A 211 4.86 7.63 -20.18
CA ILE A 211 5.90 6.86 -20.85
C ILE A 211 7.29 7.27 -20.32
N ASP A 212 7.57 8.57 -20.18
CA ASP A 212 8.84 9.06 -19.61
C ASP A 212 9.05 8.53 -18.20
N THR A 213 8.03 8.63 -17.33
CA THR A 213 8.09 8.10 -15.97
C THR A 213 8.34 6.59 -15.95
N TYR A 214 7.65 5.84 -16.80
CA TYR A 214 7.86 4.39 -16.93
C TYR A 214 9.29 4.07 -17.37
N LEU A 215 9.82 4.76 -18.38
CA LEU A 215 11.19 4.51 -18.87
C LEU A 215 12.26 4.90 -17.85
N ARG A 216 12.02 5.94 -17.04
CA ARG A 216 12.91 6.34 -15.93
C ARG A 216 12.91 5.36 -14.76
N SER A 217 11.87 4.53 -14.62
CA SER A 217 11.81 3.51 -13.56
C SER A 217 12.84 2.39 -13.74
N PHE A 218 13.39 2.21 -14.94
CA PHE A 218 14.43 1.22 -15.23
C PHE A 218 15.82 1.77 -14.94
N THR A 219 16.55 1.08 -14.05
CA THR A 219 17.94 1.40 -13.71
C THR A 219 18.93 0.88 -14.74
N ASP A 220 18.63 -0.26 -15.38
CA ASP A 220 19.48 -0.84 -16.43
C ASP A 220 19.07 -0.35 -17.83
N ILE A 221 20.08 -0.08 -18.66
CA ILE A 221 19.88 0.40 -20.03
C ILE A 221 19.29 -0.69 -20.93
N LYS A 222 19.66 -1.97 -20.73
CA LYS A 222 19.13 -3.06 -21.58
C LYS A 222 17.64 -3.26 -21.32
N ASP A 223 17.22 -3.26 -20.06
CA ASP A 223 15.81 -3.34 -19.69
C ASP A 223 15.01 -2.16 -20.22
N ARG A 224 15.57 -0.94 -20.14
CA ARG A 224 14.92 0.25 -20.71
C ARG A 224 14.77 0.14 -22.23
N LEU A 225 15.79 -0.32 -22.95
CA LEU A 225 15.72 -0.53 -24.41
C LEU A 225 14.70 -1.61 -24.78
N LEU A 226 14.64 -2.71 -24.02
CA LEU A 226 13.63 -3.75 -24.20
C LEU A 226 12.22 -3.20 -23.94
N ALA A 227 12.03 -2.36 -22.92
CA ALA A 227 10.77 -1.70 -22.64
C ALA A 227 10.32 -0.79 -23.80
N VAL A 228 11.24 -0.01 -24.37
CA VAL A 228 10.97 0.80 -25.58
C VAL A 228 10.58 -0.10 -26.76
N GLN A 229 11.33 -1.17 -27.01
CA GLN A 229 11.01 -2.11 -28.09
C GLN A 229 9.60 -2.70 -27.94
N ASN A 230 9.24 -3.12 -26.73
CA ASN A 230 7.91 -3.67 -26.43
C ASN A 230 6.80 -2.62 -26.67
N LEU A 231 7.01 -1.37 -26.26
CA LEU A 231 6.07 -0.27 -26.53
C LEU A 231 5.91 -0.04 -28.03
N SER A 232 7.01 -0.01 -28.80
CA SER A 232 6.96 0.19 -30.25
C SER A 232 6.20 -0.93 -30.97
N VAL A 233 6.45 -2.20 -30.60
CA VAL A 233 5.69 -3.34 -31.15
C VAL A 233 4.20 -3.19 -30.84
N LYS A 234 3.84 -2.79 -29.61
CA LYS A 234 2.44 -2.61 -29.22
C LYS A 234 1.77 -1.45 -29.93
N LEU A 235 2.47 -0.33 -30.13
CA LEU A 235 2.00 0.82 -30.89
C LEU A 235 1.74 0.45 -32.35
N LYS A 236 2.65 -0.31 -32.98
CA LYS A 236 2.45 -0.86 -34.32
C LYS A 236 1.21 -1.75 -34.41
N GLU A 237 1.06 -2.70 -33.49
CA GLU A 237 -0.12 -3.58 -33.43
C GLU A 237 -1.43 -2.78 -33.30
N MET A 238 -1.47 -1.79 -32.41
CA MET A 238 -2.65 -0.93 -32.24
C MET A 238 -2.98 -0.14 -33.48
N THR A 239 -1.98 0.52 -34.07
CA THR A 239 -2.15 1.39 -35.24
C THR A 239 -2.73 0.58 -36.39
N ASN A 240 -2.10 -0.55 -36.70
CA ASN A 240 -2.56 -1.41 -37.79
C ASN A 240 -3.97 -2.00 -37.52
N TYR A 241 -4.27 -2.35 -36.27
CA TYR A 241 -5.59 -2.86 -35.88
C TYR A 241 -6.69 -1.81 -36.05
N TYR A 242 -6.51 -0.60 -35.52
CA TYR A 242 -7.54 0.44 -35.56
C TYR A 242 -7.74 0.98 -36.98
N THR A 243 -6.66 1.20 -37.74
CA THR A 243 -6.76 1.64 -39.14
C THR A 243 -7.53 0.63 -39.99
N GLU A 244 -7.25 -0.67 -39.82
CA GLU A 244 -7.94 -1.71 -40.58
C GLU A 244 -9.42 -1.85 -40.18
N LEU A 245 -9.76 -1.64 -38.89
CA LEU A 245 -11.16 -1.55 -38.46
C LEU A 245 -11.90 -0.36 -39.08
N ASP A 246 -11.26 0.81 -39.12
CA ASP A 246 -11.85 2.01 -39.68
C ASP A 246 -12.10 1.84 -41.19
N ILE A 247 -11.17 1.21 -41.92
CA ILE A 247 -11.34 0.87 -43.34
C ILE A 247 -12.52 -0.08 -43.53
N GLN A 248 -12.59 -1.17 -42.76
CA GLN A 248 -13.69 -2.15 -42.87
C GLN A 248 -15.05 -1.53 -42.54
N ALA A 249 -15.11 -0.63 -41.54
CA ALA A 249 -16.32 0.10 -41.19
C ALA A 249 -16.76 1.05 -42.31
N ALA A 250 -15.82 1.78 -42.93
CA ALA A 250 -16.10 2.65 -44.07
C ALA A 250 -16.59 1.86 -45.29
N GLU A 251 -15.96 0.72 -45.59
CA GLU A 251 -16.41 -0.17 -46.68
C GLU A 251 -17.80 -0.76 -46.44
N ALA A 252 -18.12 -1.14 -45.20
CA ALA A 252 -19.43 -1.63 -44.82
C ALA A 252 -20.50 -0.54 -44.98
N ALA A 253 -20.22 0.68 -44.50
CA ALA A 253 -21.11 1.83 -44.65
C ALA A 253 -21.35 2.21 -46.12
N ALA A 254 -20.31 2.16 -46.96
CA ALA A 254 -20.43 2.40 -48.39
C ALA A 254 -21.33 1.36 -49.08
N LYS A 255 -21.16 0.07 -48.75
CA LYS A 255 -22.00 -1.03 -49.27
C LYS A 255 -23.46 -0.91 -48.83
N GLU A 256 -23.73 -0.42 -47.62
CA GLU A 256 -25.09 -0.16 -47.14
C GLU A 256 -25.73 1.06 -47.81
N ALA A 257 -24.95 2.11 -48.09
CA ALA A 257 -25.41 3.27 -48.84
C ALA A 257 -25.78 2.90 -50.30
N GLU A 258 -24.98 2.08 -50.97
CA GLU A 258 -25.28 1.57 -52.33
C GLU A 258 -26.54 0.68 -52.36
N ARG A 259 -26.77 -0.11 -51.30
CA ARG A 259 -27.97 -0.97 -51.18
C ARG A 259 -29.24 -0.16 -50.88
N SER A 260 -29.12 0.98 -50.20
CA SER A 260 -30.26 1.85 -49.86
C SER A 260 -30.61 2.88 -50.93
N GLY A 261 -29.67 3.21 -51.83
CA GLY A 261 -29.88 4.10 -52.97
C GLY A 261 -30.48 3.46 -54.23
N THR A 262 -30.77 2.14 -54.22
CA THR A 262 -31.37 1.41 -55.37
C THR A 262 -32.89 1.19 -55.19
N LYS A 263 -33.65 2.21 -54.79
CA LYS A 263 -35.12 2.21 -54.85
C LYS A 263 -35.63 3.40 -55.64
#